data_AF-A0A178VIY3-F1
#
_entry.id   AF-A0A178VIY3-F1
#
_cell.length_a   1.000
_cell.length_b   1.000
_cell.length_c   1.000
_cell.angle_alpha   90.00
_cell.angle_beta   90.00
_cell.angle_gamma   90.00
#
_symmetry.space_group_name_H-M   'P 1'
#
loop_
_entity.id
_entity.type
_entity.pdbx_description
1 polymer ?
#
loop_
_entity_poly.entity_id
_entity_poly.type
_entity_poly.pdbx_seq_one_letter_code
_entity_poly.pdbx_strand_id
1 'polypeptide(L)'
;MLKEVNFELHVQEPYFTQLKDGLKTVEGRCAVGDYMRISSGAFLLFNKCLLLEVQDVHRYTSFSEMLKVEGLAKVLPGVESIEEGVQVYRNFYSEEKERMNGVVAIRVAKPANQPSAALAGVLSELKSSGIKSLLDEYTAGVTS
;
A
#
# COMPACT_ATOMS: atom_id res chain seq x y z
N MET A 1 -20.82 -1.42 -0.90
CA MET A 1 -19.96 -2.47 -1.47
C MET A 1 -18.52 -2.08 -1.24
N LEU A 2 -17.69 -2.99 -0.74
CA LEU A 2 -16.23 -2.82 -0.75
C LEU A 2 -15.83 -2.53 -2.20
N LYS A 3 -15.25 -1.36 -2.48
CA LYS A 3 -14.72 -1.05 -3.82
C LYS A 3 -13.75 -2.18 -4.20
N GLU A 4 -13.86 -2.69 -5.42
CA GLU A 4 -13.01 -3.80 -5.89
C GLU A 4 -11.54 -3.47 -5.64
N VAL A 5 -10.82 -4.38 -4.98
CA VAL A 5 -9.37 -4.31 -4.87
C VAL A 5 -8.82 -4.56 -6.27
N ASN A 6 -8.10 -3.59 -6.84
CA ASN A 6 -7.56 -3.71 -8.19
C ASN A 6 -6.21 -4.43 -8.19
N PHE A 7 -5.37 -4.19 -7.18
CA PHE A 7 -4.04 -4.78 -7.08
C PHE A 7 -3.66 -5.08 -5.63
N GLU A 8 -2.91 -6.16 -5.41
CA GLU A 8 -2.30 -6.48 -4.12
C GLU A 8 -0.81 -6.22 -4.16
N LEU A 9 -0.30 -5.43 -3.21
CA LEU A 9 1.12 -5.11 -3.11
C LEU A 9 1.68 -5.55 -1.76
N HIS A 10 2.96 -5.97 -1.76
CA HIS A 10 3.68 -6.25 -0.53
C HIS A 10 4.71 -5.17 -0.23
N VAL A 11 4.71 -4.65 1.00
CA VAL A 11 5.67 -3.66 1.49
C VAL A 11 6.26 -4.14 2.82
N GLN A 12 7.58 -4.01 2.98
CA GLN A 12 8.28 -4.35 4.21
C GLN A 12 8.16 -3.24 5.27
N GLU A 13 8.40 -3.58 6.53
CA GLU A 13 8.63 -2.57 7.56
C GLU A 13 9.97 -1.85 7.34
N PRO A 14 10.09 -0.55 7.70
CA PRO A 14 9.09 0.28 8.38
C PRO A 14 8.05 0.91 7.45
N TYR A 15 8.18 0.72 6.13
CA TYR A 15 7.38 1.42 5.13
C TYR A 15 5.89 1.07 5.18
N PHE A 16 5.55 -0.16 5.60
CA PHE A 16 4.15 -0.55 5.77
C PHE A 16 3.49 0.26 6.89
N THR A 17 4.12 0.35 8.07
CA THR A 17 3.64 1.20 9.16
C THR A 17 3.55 2.66 8.72
N GLN A 18 4.54 3.17 7.98
CA GLN A 18 4.53 4.54 7.49
C GLN A 18 3.38 4.82 6.50
N LEU A 19 3.04 3.87 5.62
CA LEU A 19 1.85 3.96 4.75
C LEU A 19 0.56 3.93 5.58
N LYS A 20 0.50 3.01 6.56
CA LYS A 20 -0.64 2.87 7.46
C LYS A 20 -0.87 4.14 8.27
N ASP A 21 0.17 4.85 8.66
CA ASP A 21 0.05 6.08 9.47
C ASP A 21 -0.09 7.34 8.60
N GLY A 22 0.09 7.22 7.28
CA GLY A 22 -0.01 8.32 6.32
C GLY A 22 1.23 9.22 6.25
N LEU A 23 2.34 8.78 6.85
CA LEU A 23 3.65 9.45 6.74
C LEU A 23 4.23 9.26 5.34
N LYS A 24 4.17 8.01 4.85
CA LYS A 24 4.53 7.66 3.48
C LYS A 24 3.28 7.79 2.62
N THR A 25 3.35 8.62 1.59
CA THR A 25 2.22 8.92 0.68
C THR A 25 2.55 8.60 -0.78
N VAL A 26 3.79 8.18 -1.05
CA VAL A 26 4.26 7.79 -2.37
C VAL A 26 4.94 6.44 -2.29
N GLU A 27 4.50 5.49 -3.11
CA GLU A 27 5.12 4.18 -3.26
C GLU A 27 5.90 4.10 -4.57
N GLY A 28 7.24 4.05 -4.45
CA GLY A 28 8.14 3.92 -5.60
C GLY A 28 8.44 2.46 -5.94
N ARG A 29 8.38 2.08 -7.22
CA ARG A 29 8.69 0.73 -7.74
C ARG A 29 9.41 0.83 -9.08
N CYS A 30 10.22 -0.18 -9.43
CA CYS A 30 10.62 -0.33 -10.84
C CYS A 30 9.38 -0.52 -11.71
N ALA A 31 9.34 0.15 -12.85
CA ALA A 31 8.20 0.19 -13.76
C ALA A 31 8.06 -1.11 -14.59
N VAL A 32 7.72 -2.22 -13.91
CA VAL A 32 7.62 -3.57 -14.49
C VAL A 32 6.30 -4.24 -14.15
N GLY A 33 5.86 -5.19 -14.99
CA GLY A 33 4.69 -6.03 -14.70
C GLY A 33 3.43 -5.24 -14.40
N ASP A 34 2.70 -5.64 -13.35
CA ASP A 34 1.42 -5.04 -12.98
C ASP A 34 1.53 -3.58 -12.53
N TYR A 35 2.71 -3.12 -12.07
CA TYR A 35 2.90 -1.71 -11.68
C TYR A 35 2.63 -0.74 -12.84
N MET A 36 2.81 -1.21 -14.08
CA MET A 36 2.56 -0.42 -15.29
C MET A 36 1.08 -0.22 -15.60
N ARG A 37 0.22 -1.05 -15.02
CA ARG A 37 -1.24 -1.04 -15.20
C ARG A 37 -1.97 -0.25 -14.12
N ILE A 38 -1.26 0.14 -13.05
CA ILE A 38 -1.83 0.94 -11.97
C ILE A 38 -2.09 2.36 -12.51
N SER A 39 -3.29 2.86 -12.25
CA SER A 39 -3.74 4.19 -12.65
C SER A 39 -4.47 4.88 -11.49
N SER A 40 -4.64 6.20 -11.60
CA SER A 40 -5.46 6.97 -10.65
C SER A 40 -6.86 6.36 -10.50
N GLY A 41 -7.38 6.39 -9.27
CA GLY A 41 -8.65 5.79 -8.87
C GLY A 41 -8.59 4.30 -8.54
N ALA A 42 -7.47 3.61 -8.80
CA ALA A 42 -7.30 2.21 -8.42
C ALA A 42 -7.19 2.04 -6.90
N PHE A 43 -7.66 0.90 -6.39
CA PHE A 43 -7.51 0.49 -4.99
C PHE A 43 -6.41 -0.55 -4.86
N LEU A 44 -5.44 -0.24 -4.00
CA LEU A 44 -4.31 -1.10 -3.66
C LEU A 44 -4.53 -1.71 -2.28
N LEU A 45 -4.40 -3.02 -2.18
CA LEU A 45 -4.39 -3.73 -0.92
C LEU A 45 -2.95 -4.08 -0.54
N PHE A 46 -2.39 -3.32 0.39
CA PHE A 46 -1.05 -3.54 0.92
C PHE A 46 -1.08 -4.61 2.02
N ASN A 47 -0.19 -5.60 1.90
CA ASN A 47 -0.03 -6.70 2.85
C ASN A 47 -1.37 -7.37 3.24
N LYS A 48 -2.31 -7.43 2.29
CA LYS A 48 -3.65 -8.01 2.44
C LYS A 48 -4.54 -7.36 3.52
N CYS A 49 -4.19 -6.18 4.02
CA CYS A 49 -4.94 -5.57 5.14
C CYS A 49 -5.06 -4.04 5.12
N LEU A 50 -4.23 -3.33 4.36
CA LEU A 50 -4.31 -1.87 4.25
C LEU A 50 -4.80 -1.48 2.86
N LEU A 51 -6.01 -0.93 2.77
CA LEU A 51 -6.58 -0.44 1.53
C LEU A 51 -6.22 1.03 1.30
N LEU A 52 -5.56 1.35 0.19
CA LEU A 52 -5.26 2.72 -0.21
C LEU A 52 -5.76 3.00 -1.63
N GLU A 53 -6.16 4.25 -1.87
CA GLU A 53 -6.61 4.71 -3.18
C GLU A 53 -5.48 5.46 -3.88
N VAL A 54 -5.21 5.09 -5.13
CA VAL A 54 -4.22 5.74 -5.98
C VAL A 54 -4.76 7.10 -6.38
N GLN A 55 -4.07 8.15 -5.95
CA GLN A 55 -4.39 9.53 -6.31
C GLN A 55 -3.81 9.87 -7.68
N ASP A 56 -2.58 9.42 -7.94
CA ASP A 56 -1.88 9.69 -9.19
C ASP A 56 -0.73 8.70 -9.40
N VAL A 57 -0.23 8.61 -10.64
CA VAL A 57 0.88 7.74 -11.02
C VAL A 57 1.84 8.49 -11.94
N HIS A 58 3.08 8.64 -11.52
CA HIS A 58 4.14 9.29 -12.29
C HIS A 58 5.23 8.31 -12.67
N ARG A 59 5.91 8.58 -13.79
CA ARG A 59 7.03 7.79 -14.29
C ARG A 59 8.28 8.65 -14.38
N TYR A 60 9.40 8.05 -14.00
CA TYR A 60 10.71 8.69 -13.94
C TYR A 60 11.77 7.79 -14.55
N THR A 61 12.88 8.38 -14.96
CA THR A 61 14.02 7.64 -15.50
C THR A 61 14.82 6.93 -14.43
N SER A 62 14.79 7.44 -13.18
CA SER A 62 15.57 6.91 -12.07
C SER A 62 14.90 7.13 -10.70
N PHE A 63 15.33 6.37 -9.70
CA PHE A 63 14.92 6.57 -8.31
C PHE A 63 15.43 7.91 -7.79
N SER A 64 16.63 8.36 -8.18
CA SER A 64 17.17 9.66 -7.77
C SER A 64 16.26 10.80 -8.23
N GLU A 65 15.82 10.77 -9.49
CA GLU A 65 14.88 11.75 -10.04
C GLU A 65 13.54 11.70 -9.32
N MET A 66 12.97 10.50 -9.17
CA MET A 66 11.71 10.31 -8.46
C MET A 66 11.76 10.88 -7.04
N LEU A 67 12.80 10.56 -6.26
CA LEU A 67 12.95 11.02 -4.88
C LEU A 67 13.06 12.56 -4.78
N LYS A 68 13.71 13.20 -5.75
CA LYS A 68 13.82 14.67 -5.82
C LYS A 68 12.48 15.32 -6.13
N VAL A 69 11.73 14.78 -7.09
CA VAL A 69 10.48 15.39 -7.58
C VAL A 69 9.30 15.09 -6.65
N GLU A 70 9.14 13.85 -6.22
CA GLU A 70 8.06 13.44 -5.31
C GLU A 70 8.32 13.91 -3.87
N GLY A 71 9.59 14.11 -3.52
CA GLY A 71 10.04 14.52 -2.20
C GLY A 71 10.39 13.32 -1.34
N LEU A 72 11.68 13.22 -0.96
CA LEU A 72 12.25 12.12 -0.20
C LEU A 72 11.40 11.72 1.01
N ALA A 73 11.00 12.68 1.84
CA ALA A 73 10.22 12.40 3.06
C ALA A 73 8.83 11.78 2.80
N LYS A 74 8.24 11.96 1.62
CA LYS A 74 6.96 11.36 1.25
C LYS A 74 7.10 9.92 0.73
N VAL A 75 8.28 9.61 0.18
CA VAL A 75 8.61 8.29 -0.38
C VAL A 75 9.27 7.40 0.67
N LEU A 76 10.25 7.93 1.40
CA LEU A 76 11.05 7.24 2.42
C LEU A 76 11.15 8.11 3.68
N PRO A 77 10.09 8.22 4.49
CA PRO A 77 10.14 8.94 5.76
C PRO A 77 11.28 8.45 6.66
N GLY A 78 12.06 9.40 7.20
CA GLY A 78 13.20 9.13 8.08
C GLY A 78 14.54 8.97 7.38
N VAL A 79 14.58 8.92 6.04
CA VAL A 79 15.82 8.94 5.25
C VAL A 79 16.25 10.39 5.03
N GLU A 80 17.55 10.68 5.19
CA GLU A 80 18.04 12.05 5.25
C GLU A 80 18.60 12.57 3.91
N SER A 81 18.96 11.68 2.98
CA SER A 81 19.55 12.05 1.68
C SER A 81 18.99 11.25 0.50
N ILE A 82 19.12 11.81 -0.71
CA ILE A 82 18.70 11.14 -1.95
C ILE A 82 19.58 9.90 -2.19
N GLU A 83 20.87 10.01 -1.90
CA GLU A 83 21.85 8.95 -2.07
C GLU A 83 21.51 7.74 -1.17
N GLU A 84 21.20 7.98 0.10
CA GLU A 84 20.71 6.95 1.02
C GLU A 84 19.37 6.37 0.54
N GLY A 85 18.45 7.20 0.07
CA GLY A 85 17.17 6.76 -0.48
C GLY A 85 17.32 5.87 -1.72
N VAL A 86 18.27 6.16 -2.60
CA VAL A 86 18.60 5.28 -3.73
C VAL A 86 19.17 3.96 -3.21
N GLN A 87 20.04 3.98 -2.19
CA GLN A 87 20.60 2.77 -1.60
C GLN A 87 19.55 1.85 -0.98
N VAL A 88 18.48 2.41 -0.39
CA VAL A 88 17.31 1.63 0.05
C VAL A 88 16.72 0.83 -1.12
N TYR A 89 16.54 1.46 -2.28
CA TYR A 89 15.99 0.78 -3.47
C TYR A 89 16.94 -0.27 -4.04
N ARG A 90 18.25 -0.13 -3.86
CA ARG A 90 19.25 -1.12 -4.30
C ARG A 90 19.14 -2.46 -3.58
N ASN A 91 18.53 -2.50 -2.40
CA ASN A 91 18.21 -3.75 -1.72
C ASN A 91 17.13 -4.57 -2.44
N PHE A 92 16.37 -3.95 -3.36
CA PHE A 92 15.24 -4.57 -4.07
C PHE A 92 15.44 -4.65 -5.58
N TYR A 93 16.17 -3.69 -6.17
CA TYR A 93 16.32 -3.54 -7.62
C TYR A 93 17.76 -3.22 -8.01
N SER A 94 18.28 -3.94 -9.00
CA SER A 94 19.56 -3.61 -9.61
C SER A 94 19.48 -2.32 -10.44
N GLU A 95 20.62 -1.64 -10.58
CA GLU A 95 20.75 -0.46 -11.45
C GLU A 95 20.35 -0.73 -12.88
N GLU A 96 20.71 -1.90 -13.40
CA GLU A 96 20.34 -2.31 -14.75
C GLU A 96 18.82 -2.40 -14.91
N LYS A 97 18.13 -2.99 -13.93
CA LYS A 97 16.67 -3.11 -13.98
C LYS A 97 15.98 -1.75 -13.91
N GLU A 98 16.49 -0.84 -13.09
CA GLU A 98 16.03 0.55 -13.10
C GLU A 98 16.27 1.21 -14.45
N ARG A 99 17.49 1.15 -14.99
CA ARG A 99 17.84 1.78 -16.27
C ARG A 99 17.00 1.26 -17.44
N MET A 100 16.69 -0.05 -17.46
CA MET A 100 15.92 -0.67 -18.54
C MET A 100 14.43 -0.32 -18.51
N ASN A 101 13.87 -0.10 -17.33
CA ASN A 101 12.41 0.00 -17.16
C ASN A 101 11.95 1.39 -16.70
N GLY A 102 12.85 2.17 -16.10
CA GLY A 102 12.52 3.34 -15.31
C GLY A 102 11.84 2.98 -13.97
N VAL A 103 11.23 3.99 -13.38
CA VAL A 103 10.61 3.93 -12.06
C VAL A 103 9.20 4.50 -12.14
N VAL A 104 8.29 3.94 -11.36
CA VAL A 104 6.94 4.46 -11.15
C VAL A 104 6.79 4.94 -9.71
N ALA A 105 6.22 6.13 -9.53
CA ALA A 105 5.77 6.65 -8.25
C ALA A 105 4.25 6.59 -8.19
N ILE A 106 3.73 5.88 -7.20
CA ILE A 106 2.30 5.69 -7.00
C ILE A 106 1.88 6.52 -5.79
N ARG A 107 1.20 7.64 -6.02
CA ARG A 107 0.67 8.49 -4.96
C ARG A 107 -0.57 7.85 -4.37
N VAL A 108 -0.63 7.73 -3.05
CA VAL A 108 -1.69 7.02 -2.35
C VAL A 108 -2.26 7.85 -1.22
N ALA A 109 -3.56 7.68 -0.98
CA ALA A 109 -4.25 8.24 0.17
C ALA A 109 -5.19 7.20 0.79
N LYS A 110 -5.51 7.38 2.07
CA LYS A 110 -6.56 6.57 2.70
C LYS A 110 -7.91 6.97 2.11
N PRO A 111 -8.70 6.05 1.54
CA PRO A 111 -10.08 6.34 1.21
C PRO A 111 -10.88 6.72 2.45
N ALA A 112 -11.92 7.53 2.25
CA ALA A 112 -12.82 8.01 3.31
C ALA A 112 -13.44 6.86 4.14
N ASN A 113 -13.70 5.71 3.51
CA ASN A 113 -14.29 4.54 4.15
C ASN A 113 -13.34 3.34 4.05
N GLN A 114 -12.67 3.02 5.16
CA GLN A 114 -11.83 1.84 5.26
C GLN A 114 -12.66 0.59 5.57
N PRO A 115 -12.37 -0.58 4.96
CA PRO A 115 -13.03 -1.85 5.28
C PRO A 115 -13.02 -2.16 6.78
N SER A 116 -11.89 -1.90 7.44
CA SER A 116 -11.71 -2.13 8.87
C SER A 116 -12.61 -1.24 9.73
N ALA A 117 -12.86 0.00 9.31
CA ALA A 117 -13.77 0.90 10.01
C ALA A 117 -15.22 0.43 9.91
N ALA A 118 -15.64 -0.03 8.72
CA ALA A 118 -16.96 -0.62 8.53
C ALA A 118 -17.13 -1.89 9.38
N LEU A 119 -16.13 -2.79 9.37
CA LEU A 119 -16.14 -4.00 10.20
C LEU A 119 -16.18 -3.67 11.69
N ALA A 120 -15.39 -2.68 12.14
CA ALA A 120 -15.41 -2.24 13.54
C ALA A 120 -16.79 -1.73 13.97
N GLY A 121 -17.49 -1.00 13.08
CA GLY A 121 -18.88 -0.58 13.30
C GLY A 121 -19.82 -1.77 13.50
N VAL A 122 -19.78 -2.74 12.58
CA VAL A 122 -20.57 -3.98 12.68
C VAL A 122 -20.28 -4.75 13.96
N LEU A 123 -19.00 -4.92 14.32
CA LEU A 123 -18.60 -5.63 15.54
C LEU A 123 -19.05 -4.90 16.80
N SER A 124 -19.01 -3.56 16.80
CA SER A 124 -19.51 -2.74 17.90
C SER A 124 -21.02 -2.89 18.09
N GLU A 125 -21.78 -2.99 16.99
CA GLU A 125 -23.24 -3.20 17.04
C GLU A 125 -23.62 -4.60 17.52
N LEU A 126 -22.90 -5.63 17.08
CA LEU A 126 -23.12 -7.02 17.48
C LEU A 126 -22.88 -7.27 18.98
N LYS A 127 -21.97 -6.50 19.59
CA LYS A 127 -21.48 -6.72 20.96
C LYS A 127 -20.89 -8.13 21.15
N SER A 128 -20.40 -8.42 22.36
CA SER A 128 -19.83 -9.72 22.69
C SER A 128 -20.82 -10.88 22.54
N SER A 129 -22.10 -10.65 22.82
CA SER A 129 -23.15 -11.67 22.69
C SER A 129 -23.41 -12.06 21.24
N GLY A 130 -23.52 -11.08 20.32
CA GLY A 130 -23.75 -11.36 18.91
C GLY A 130 -22.54 -12.01 18.24
N ILE A 131 -21.32 -11.57 18.59
CA ILE A 131 -20.08 -12.21 18.13
C ILE A 131 -20.01 -13.66 18.61
N LYS A 132 -20.35 -13.93 19.88
CA LYS A 132 -20.36 -15.29 20.41
C LYS A 132 -21.35 -16.19 19.66
N SER A 133 -22.58 -15.73 19.44
CA SER A 133 -23.58 -16.51 18.70
C SER A 133 -23.12 -16.86 17.27
N LEU A 134 -22.49 -15.92 16.56
CA LEU A 134 -21.93 -16.19 15.22
C LEU A 134 -20.81 -17.24 15.24
N LEU A 135 -19.95 -17.21 16.26
CA LEU A 135 -18.87 -18.19 16.42
C LEU A 135 -19.41 -19.57 16.80
N ASP A 136 -20.41 -19.63 17.69
CA ASP A 136 -21.07 -20.87 18.10
C ASP A 136 -21.78 -21.52 16.88
N GLU A 137 -22.43 -20.74 16.02
CA GLU A 137 -23.03 -21.23 14.76
C GLU A 137 -21.99 -21.76 13.76
N TYR A 138 -20.89 -21.02 13.54
CA TYR A 138 -19.83 -21.45 12.63
C TYR A 138 -19.18 -22.76 13.09
N THR A 139 -18.88 -22.87 14.39
CA THR A 139 -18.26 -24.07 14.95
C THR A 139 -19.18 -25.28 14.86
N ALA A 140 -20.48 -25.11 15.09
CA ALA A 140 -21.47 -26.19 14.91
C ALA A 140 -21.51 -26.72 13.47
N GLY A 141 -21.45 -25.83 12.47
CA GLY A 141 -21.49 -26.20 11.04
C GLY A 141 -20.20 -26.80 10.47
N VAL A 142 -19.05 -26.60 11.13
CA VAL A 142 -17.76 -27.23 10.73
C VAL A 142 -17.62 -28.63 11.34
N THR A 143 -18.31 -28.90 12.45
CA THR A 143 -18.29 -30.20 13.14
C THR A 143 -19.36 -31.19 12.66
N SER A 144 -20.23 -30.78 11.72
CA SER A 144 -21.28 -31.57 11.09
C SER A 144 -20.89 -32.01 9.68
#